data_AF-A0A2N9Y4R5-F1
#
_entry.id   AF-A0A2N9Y4R5-F1
#
_cell.length_a   1.000
_cell.length_b   1.000
_cell.length_c   1.000
_cell.angle_alpha   90.00
_cell.angle_beta   90.00
_cell.angle_gamma   90.00
#
_symmetry.space_group_name_H-M   'P 1'
#
loop_
_entity.id
_entity.type
_entity.pdbx_description
1 polymer ?
#
loop_
_entity_poly.entity_id
_entity_poly.type
_entity_poly.pdbx_seq_one_letter_code
_entity_poly.pdbx_strand_id
1 'polypeptide(L)'
;MNLYQYAPNGLTWIDPFGLMCSNTSFKAAFREAKRRLRIPRNTNTPKPVKVYDNKYENRTVWEYKVDGNKKYIILHEEDKFGRGPHFHTADDLHGDPLQPKVRYNQHGGHIPENMTGITNAKGRK
;
A
#
# COMPACT_ATOMS: atom_id res chain seq x y z
N MET A 1 32.25 -12.89 12.72
CA MET A 1 30.82 -12.97 13.06
C MET A 1 30.36 -11.57 13.42
N ASN A 2 29.52 -10.92 12.60
CA ASN A 2 29.17 -9.52 12.79
C ASN A 2 28.14 -9.34 13.91
N LEU A 3 28.51 -8.55 14.91
CA LEU A 3 27.79 -8.22 16.12
C LEU A 3 26.95 -6.94 15.91
N TYR A 4 26.00 -6.96 14.98
CA TYR A 4 24.99 -5.91 14.86
C TYR A 4 23.61 -6.52 15.11
N GLN A 5 23.38 -6.78 16.39
CA GLN A 5 22.06 -7.07 16.94
C GLN A 5 21.18 -5.84 16.70
N TYR A 6 20.31 -5.90 15.70
CA TYR A 6 19.23 -4.94 15.53
C TYR A 6 18.24 -5.16 16.67
N ALA A 7 18.28 -4.33 17.72
CA ALA A 7 17.27 -4.36 18.76
C ALA A 7 15.91 -3.98 18.13
N PRO A 8 14.87 -4.83 18.21
CA PRO A 8 13.55 -4.45 17.75
C PRO A 8 13.04 -3.33 18.65
N ASN A 9 12.80 -2.17 18.04
CA ASN A 9 12.13 -1.06 18.67
C ASN A 9 10.74 -1.51 19.15
N GLY A 10 10.45 -1.35 20.45
CA GLY A 10 9.22 -1.79 21.13
C GLY A 10 7.91 -1.16 20.67
N LEU A 11 7.90 -0.51 19.49
CA LEU A 11 6.73 0.02 18.79
C LEU A 11 6.38 -0.79 17.53
N THR A 12 7.17 -1.80 17.18
CA THR A 12 6.87 -2.74 16.11
C THR A 12 6.61 -4.12 16.70
N TRP A 13 5.35 -4.42 17.03
CA TRP A 13 4.94 -5.82 17.06
C TRP A 13 5.00 -6.33 15.61
N ILE A 14 6.10 -6.97 15.27
CA ILE A 14 6.20 -7.84 14.11
C ILE A 14 5.44 -9.10 14.50
N ASP A 15 4.29 -9.35 13.88
CA ASP A 15 3.53 -10.60 14.01
C ASP A 15 4.25 -11.69 13.19
N PRO A 16 5.05 -12.56 13.81
CA PRO A 16 5.89 -13.52 13.10
C PRO A 16 5.08 -14.76 12.67
N PHE A 17 3.84 -14.90 13.15
CA PHE A 17 2.99 -16.06 12.93
C PHE A 17 1.83 -15.80 11.97
N GLY A 18 1.67 -14.57 11.47
CA GLY A 18 0.60 -14.22 10.54
C GLY A 18 -0.81 -14.43 11.14
N LEU A 19 -0.94 -14.37 12.46
CA LEU A 19 -2.20 -14.60 13.17
C LEU A 19 -3.21 -13.44 12.98
N MET A 20 -2.82 -12.33 12.35
CA MET A 20 -3.73 -11.30 11.84
C MET A 20 -4.52 -11.73 10.58
N CYS A 21 -4.47 -13.01 10.21
CA CYS A 21 -5.38 -13.64 9.24
C CYS A 21 -6.83 -13.63 9.76
N SER A 22 -7.56 -12.54 9.51
CA SER A 22 -8.96 -12.66 9.08
C SER A 22 -9.56 -11.35 8.60
N ASN A 23 -9.24 -10.19 9.17
CA ASN A 23 -9.92 -8.94 8.78
C ASN A 23 -9.00 -7.71 8.87
N THR A 24 -8.12 -7.49 7.88
CA THR A 24 -7.33 -6.25 7.83
C THR A 24 -8.22 -5.07 7.43
N SER A 25 -8.40 -4.11 8.34
CA SER A 25 -9.15 -2.89 8.05
C SER A 25 -8.39 -1.97 7.08
N PHE A 26 -9.13 -1.14 6.33
CA PHE A 26 -8.54 -0.17 5.41
C PHE A 26 -7.53 0.74 6.10
N LYS A 27 -7.87 1.24 7.30
CA LYS A 27 -7.00 2.14 8.06
C LYS A 27 -5.70 1.47 8.52
N ALA A 28 -5.77 0.18 8.88
CA ALA A 28 -4.58 -0.60 9.24
C ALA A 28 -3.69 -0.82 8.03
N ALA A 29 -4.25 -1.28 6.92
CA ALA A 29 -3.53 -1.50 5.67
C ALA A 29 -2.92 -0.19 5.12
N PHE A 30 -3.65 0.93 5.18
CA PHE A 30 -3.16 2.23 4.72
C PHE A 30 -2.01 2.77 5.60
N ARG A 31 -2.08 2.57 6.92
CA ARG A 31 -0.97 2.91 7.84
C ARG A 31 0.26 2.06 7.55
N GLU A 32 0.06 0.78 7.25
CA GLU A 32 1.14 -0.12 6.87
C GLU A 32 1.80 0.31 5.55
N ALA A 33 1.01 0.70 4.55
CA ALA A 33 1.52 1.26 3.30
C ALA A 33 2.36 2.53 3.54
N LYS A 34 1.89 3.46 4.40
CA LYS A 34 2.68 4.63 4.80
C LYS A 34 4.00 4.24 5.46
N ARG A 35 3.99 3.23 6.33
CA ARG A 35 5.18 2.73 7.04
C ARG A 35 6.20 2.16 6.06
N ARG A 36 5.78 1.33 5.09
CA ARG A 36 6.66 0.77 4.04
C ARG A 36 7.33 1.88 3.23
N LEU A 37 6.58 2.94 2.92
CA LEU A 37 7.08 4.10 2.17
C LEU A 37 7.91 5.09 3.02
N ARG A 38 8.00 4.88 4.33
CA ARG A 38 8.62 5.81 5.30
C ARG A 38 7.98 7.20 5.29
N ILE A 39 6.68 7.28 5.04
CA ILE A 39 5.92 8.54 5.11
C ILE A 39 5.71 8.90 6.59
N PRO A 40 6.11 10.11 7.04
CA PRO A 40 5.88 10.54 8.42
C PRO A 40 4.40 10.48 8.80
N ARG A 41 4.12 10.08 10.04
CA ARG A 41 2.74 9.93 10.53
C ARG A 41 1.96 11.25 10.52
N ASN A 42 2.66 12.37 10.70
CA ASN A 42 2.10 13.72 10.69
C ASN A 42 1.86 14.27 9.26
N THR A 43 2.19 13.51 8.22
CA THR A 43 1.94 13.94 6.85
C THR A 43 0.44 13.82 6.53
N ASN A 44 -0.16 14.94 6.14
CA ASN A 44 -1.55 14.99 5.69
C ASN A 44 -1.79 14.00 4.57
N THR A 45 -2.94 13.32 4.61
CA THR A 45 -3.34 12.40 3.55
C THR A 45 -3.80 13.21 2.34
N PRO A 46 -3.16 13.07 1.17
CA PRO A 46 -3.53 13.79 -0.04
C PRO A 46 -4.90 13.31 -0.53
N LYS A 47 -5.51 14.07 -1.46
CA LYS A 47 -6.75 13.66 -2.10
C LYS A 47 -6.48 12.43 -2.98
N PRO A 48 -7.29 11.37 -2.88
CA PRO A 48 -7.19 10.22 -3.78
C PRO A 48 -7.54 10.60 -5.22
N VAL A 49 -6.80 10.06 -6.18
CA VAL A 49 -7.12 10.12 -7.60
C VAL A 49 -7.52 8.74 -8.08
N LYS A 50 -8.73 8.61 -8.65
CA LYS A 50 -9.17 7.36 -9.29
C LYS A 50 -8.71 7.34 -10.74
N VAL A 51 -7.94 6.33 -11.09
CA VAL A 51 -7.44 6.08 -12.44
C VAL A 51 -8.20 4.89 -13.00
N TYR A 52 -8.96 5.13 -14.07
CA TYR A 52 -9.70 4.11 -14.78
C TYR A 52 -8.83 3.53 -15.89
N ASP A 53 -8.64 2.22 -15.90
CA ASP A 53 -7.77 1.54 -16.85
C ASP A 53 -8.43 0.26 -17.35
N ASN A 54 -8.80 0.26 -18.63
CA ASN A 54 -9.45 -0.89 -19.27
C ASN A 54 -8.46 -2.04 -19.56
N LYS A 55 -7.15 -1.76 -19.57
CA LYS A 55 -6.10 -2.75 -19.89
C LYS A 55 -5.62 -3.45 -18.62
N TYR A 56 -5.25 -2.67 -17.62
CA TYR A 56 -4.78 -3.18 -16.32
C TYR A 56 -5.94 -3.24 -15.33
N GLU A 57 -5.86 -2.49 -14.23
CA GLU A 57 -6.88 -2.50 -13.18
C GLU A 57 -7.20 -1.07 -12.77
N ASN A 58 -8.46 -0.85 -12.43
CA ASN A 58 -8.90 0.42 -11.86
C ASN A 58 -8.22 0.58 -10.50
N ARG A 59 -7.62 1.75 -10.31
CA ARG A 59 -6.82 2.00 -9.12
C ARG A 59 -7.11 3.35 -8.51
N THR A 60 -7.05 3.41 -7.19
CA THR A 60 -7.08 4.68 -6.44
C THR A 60 -5.67 4.99 -5.95
N VAL A 61 -5.14 6.15 -6.31
CA VAL A 61 -3.74 6.52 -6.04
C VAL A 61 -3.71 7.71 -5.09
N TRP A 62 -2.84 7.62 -4.08
CA TRP A 62 -2.46 8.72 -3.21
C TRP A 62 -1.00 9.07 -3.48
N GLU A 63 -0.75 10.25 -4.06
CA GLU A 63 0.60 10.79 -4.27
C GLU A 63 1.06 11.59 -3.05
N TYR A 64 2.17 11.16 -2.45
CA TYR A 64 2.88 11.87 -1.40
C TYR A 64 4.17 12.45 -1.94
N LYS A 65 4.56 13.62 -1.46
CA LYS A 65 5.90 14.18 -1.64
C LYS A 65 6.62 14.12 -0.30
N VAL A 66 7.67 13.30 -0.21
CA VAL A 66 8.47 13.11 1.01
C VAL A 66 9.95 13.22 0.65
N ASP A 67 10.66 14.12 1.32
CA ASP A 67 12.10 14.36 1.12
C ASP A 67 12.47 14.64 -0.36
N GLY A 68 11.60 15.37 -1.07
CA GLY A 68 11.79 15.71 -2.48
C GLY A 68 11.35 14.65 -3.48
N ASN A 69 11.13 13.40 -3.04
CA ASN A 69 10.73 12.28 -3.90
C ASN A 69 9.23 12.01 -3.83
N LYS A 70 8.64 11.55 -4.92
CA LYS A 70 7.23 11.14 -4.92
C LYS A 70 7.09 9.69 -4.50
N LYS A 71 6.07 9.43 -3.70
CA LYS A 71 5.72 8.12 -3.17
C LYS A 71 4.24 7.90 -3.38
N TYR A 72 3.88 6.70 -3.79
CA TYR A 72 2.50 6.40 -4.17
C TYR A 72 1.97 5.23 -3.35
N ILE A 73 0.78 5.41 -2.81
CA ILE A 73 -0.03 4.31 -2.29
C ILE A 73 -1.13 4.05 -3.33
N ILE A 74 -1.24 2.82 -3.78
CA ILE A 74 -2.18 2.41 -4.83
C ILE A 74 -3.14 1.40 -4.22
N LEU A 75 -4.44 1.65 -4.30
CA LEU A 75 -5.48 0.68 -3.96
C LEU A 75 -6.00 0.04 -5.23
N HIS A 76 -6.02 -1.28 -5.27
CA HIS A 76 -6.82 -2.05 -6.21
C HIS A 76 -8.07 -2.53 -5.48
N GLU A 77 -9.24 -2.10 -5.94
CA GLU A 77 -10.52 -2.49 -5.34
C GLU A 77 -10.99 -3.86 -5.86
N GLU A 78 -10.62 -4.19 -7.10
CA GLU A 78 -10.95 -5.44 -7.77
C GLU A 78 -9.68 -5.93 -8.47
N ASP A 79 -9.15 -7.07 -8.03
CA ASP A 79 -8.02 -7.75 -8.65
C ASP A 79 -8.55 -8.76 -9.68
N LYS A 80 -8.04 -8.71 -10.90
CA LYS A 80 -8.39 -9.64 -11.98
C LYS A 80 -8.02 -11.09 -11.66
N PHE A 81 -7.10 -11.31 -10.72
CA PHE A 81 -6.68 -12.62 -10.23
C PHE A 81 -7.52 -13.12 -9.04
N GLY A 82 -8.59 -12.41 -8.68
CA GLY A 82 -9.54 -12.85 -7.66
C GLY A 82 -9.13 -12.54 -6.23
N ARG A 83 -8.09 -11.72 -6.03
CA ARG A 83 -7.79 -11.15 -4.71
C ARG A 83 -8.82 -10.10 -4.32
N GLY A 84 -9.16 -10.05 -3.05
CA GLY A 84 -9.91 -8.92 -2.51
C GLY A 84 -9.11 -7.60 -2.54
N PRO A 85 -9.73 -6.49 -2.12
CA PRO A 85 -9.14 -5.17 -2.21
C PRO A 85 -7.79 -5.09 -1.48
N HIS A 86 -6.76 -4.51 -2.08
CA HIS A 86 -5.43 -4.48 -1.46
C HIS A 86 -4.65 -3.24 -1.91
N PHE A 87 -3.64 -2.87 -1.12
CA PHE A 87 -2.71 -1.81 -1.49
C PHE A 87 -1.40 -2.35 -2.05
N HIS A 88 -0.85 -1.54 -2.95
CA HIS A 88 0.54 -1.55 -3.35
C HIS A 88 1.20 -0.22 -3.00
N THR A 89 2.54 -0.25 -2.93
CA THR A 89 3.36 0.95 -2.81
C THR A 89 4.17 1.10 -4.09
N ALA A 90 4.46 2.34 -4.48
CA ALA A 90 5.33 2.64 -5.61
C ALA A 90 6.11 3.94 -5.36
N ASP A 91 7.11 4.17 -6.18
CA ASP A 91 7.89 5.41 -6.25
C ASP A 91 7.88 5.99 -7.67
N ASP A 92 8.59 7.10 -7.86
CA ASP A 92 8.73 7.82 -9.13
C ASP A 92 9.92 7.38 -10.00
N LEU A 93 10.55 6.25 -9.69
CA LEU A 93 11.72 5.79 -10.46
C LEU A 93 11.34 5.34 -11.88
N HIS A 94 10.15 4.77 -12.08
CA HIS A 94 9.69 4.35 -13.40
C HIS A 94 8.17 4.42 -13.52
N GLY A 95 7.70 5.14 -14.55
CA GLY A 95 6.27 5.29 -14.85
C GLY A 95 5.50 6.09 -13.79
N ASP A 96 4.30 6.53 -14.16
CA ASP A 96 3.44 7.32 -13.27
C ASP A 96 2.15 6.53 -12.98
N PRO A 97 1.89 6.13 -11.73
CA PRO A 97 0.67 5.41 -11.39
C PRO A 97 -0.59 6.26 -11.61
N LEU A 98 -0.49 7.59 -11.73
CA LEU A 98 -1.62 8.45 -12.07
C LEU A 98 -2.00 8.36 -13.56
N GLN A 99 -1.11 7.89 -14.43
CA GLN A 99 -1.39 7.78 -15.86
C GLN A 99 -2.06 6.44 -16.18
N PRO A 100 -3.16 6.43 -16.95
CA PRO A 100 -3.77 5.19 -17.39
C PRO A 100 -2.88 4.48 -18.42
N LYS A 101 -2.99 3.16 -18.52
CA LYS A 101 -2.35 2.28 -19.51
C LYS A 101 -0.81 2.23 -19.46
N VAL A 102 -0.18 2.79 -18.43
CA VAL A 102 1.26 2.69 -18.20
C VAL A 102 1.57 1.72 -17.06
N ARG A 103 2.73 1.04 -17.18
CA ARG A 103 3.36 0.35 -16.05
C ARG A 103 4.09 1.39 -15.19
N TYR A 104 4.11 1.14 -13.89
CA TYR A 104 4.83 1.96 -12.91
C TYR A 104 5.64 1.06 -11.98
N ASN A 105 6.58 1.65 -11.24
CA ASN A 105 7.48 0.93 -10.34
C ASN A 105 6.77 0.47 -9.06
N GLN A 106 5.91 -0.52 -9.20
CA GLN A 106 5.22 -1.14 -8.09
C GLN A 106 6.21 -1.96 -7.25
N HIS A 107 6.29 -1.65 -5.97
CA HIS A 107 7.06 -2.45 -5.01
C HIS A 107 6.40 -3.81 -4.82
N GLY A 108 7.22 -4.84 -4.61
CA GLY A 108 6.74 -6.20 -4.38
C GLY A 108 5.90 -6.34 -3.10
N GLY A 109 4.97 -7.30 -3.12
CA GLY A 109 4.07 -7.60 -2.01
C GLY A 109 2.74 -6.84 -2.08
N HIS A 110 1.82 -7.23 -1.21
CA HIS A 110 0.44 -6.73 -1.16
C HIS A 110 0.08 -6.37 0.28
N ILE A 111 -0.84 -5.42 0.45
CA ILE A 111 -1.29 -5.03 1.79
C ILE A 111 -2.81 -5.11 1.86
N PRO A 112 -3.38 -6.11 2.54
CA PRO A 112 -2.71 -7.25 3.18
C PRO A 112 -2.15 -8.28 2.19
N GLU A 113 -1.24 -9.14 2.65
CA GLU A 113 -0.66 -10.22 1.82
C GLU A 113 -1.61 -11.41 1.64
N ASN A 114 -2.76 -11.44 2.32
CA ASN A 114 -3.74 -12.53 2.17
C ASN A 114 -4.59 -12.37 0.89
N MET A 115 -5.33 -13.43 0.52
CA MET A 115 -6.20 -13.40 -0.66
C MET A 115 -7.52 -12.66 -0.43
N THR A 116 -8.00 -12.62 0.81
CA THR A 116 -9.26 -11.96 1.20
C THR A 116 -9.22 -10.45 1.02
N GLY A 117 -8.03 -9.84 1.15
CA GLY A 117 -7.87 -8.40 1.05
C GLY A 117 -8.40 -7.63 2.27
N ILE A 118 -8.67 -6.36 2.03
CA ILE A 118 -9.15 -5.37 2.99
C ILE A 118 -10.66 -5.49 3.13
N THR A 119 -11.13 -5.71 4.35
CA THR A 119 -12.54 -6.02 4.60
C THR A 119 -13.48 -4.81 4.58
N ASN A 120 -12.96 -3.62 4.86
CA ASN A 120 -13.69 -2.34 4.83
C ASN A 120 -13.15 -1.39 3.76
N ALA A 121 -12.75 -1.92 2.59
CA ALA A 121 -12.21 -1.08 1.51
C ALA A 121 -13.27 -0.20 0.85
N LYS A 122 -14.51 -0.69 0.81
CA LYS A 122 -15.67 0.12 0.42
C LYS A 122 -16.08 0.96 1.62
N GLY A 123 -16.34 2.24 1.37
CA GLY A 123 -17.26 3.04 2.18
C GLY A 123 -18.68 2.48 2.09
N ARG A 124 -18.88 1.23 2.52
CA ARG A 124 -20.19 0.75 2.93
C ARG A 124 -20.45 1.41 4.28
N LYS A 125 -21.15 2.54 4.20
CA LYS A 125 -22.07 2.94 5.27
C LYS A 125 -23.10 1.83 5.46
#